data_AF-B0ECG9-F1
#
_entry.id   AF-B0ECG9-F1
#
_cell.length_a   1.000
_cell.length_b   1.000
_cell.length_c   1.000
_cell.angle_alpha   90.00
_cell.angle_beta   90.00
_cell.angle_gamma   90.00
#
_symmetry.space_group_name_H-M   'P 1'
#
loop_
_entity.id
_entity.type
_entity.pdbx_description
1 polymer ?
#
loop_
_entity_poly.entity_id
_entity_poly.type
_entity_poly.pdbx_seq_one_letter_code
_entity_poly.pdbx_strand_id
1 'polypeptide(L)'
;MKRLIIFFVIILGTKSERVYPCDSGYGIIEGRCTVCPNMTSSRGDKCRPCDDGLFTMEEKSSSCQKCNNPLHYFDGEHCVECEPGARVISSHKCKKCELGSFFNRETKKCEYCPIGTYSDREGQQDNCTVCPDMKITFSEGSSQCFYCPDGTYYEQGHCYNCPQKYVCSNSEIKLCSNHQLCVLSTVVNCSVFGTPNYEVYKCEKNVLFYIMISVSLVISMVVIVVVVIITLVVIRIHKKKKAEMEKIKKNIEMSENDRKKLIKMYLN
;
A
#
# COMPACT_ATOMS: atom_id res chain seq x y z
N MET A 1 -50.08 19.03 98.25
CA MET A 1 -50.55 17.78 97.63
C MET A 1 -50.88 18.07 96.17
N LYS A 2 -49.92 17.79 95.28
CA LYS A 2 -49.94 18.15 93.85
C LYS A 2 -50.59 17.04 93.02
N ARG A 3 -51.39 17.48 92.06
CA ARG A 3 -51.98 16.74 90.93
C ARG A 3 -50.91 15.91 90.20
N LEU A 4 -51.21 14.65 89.88
CA LEU A 4 -50.56 13.93 88.77
C LEU A 4 -51.62 13.14 87.99
N ILE A 5 -51.92 13.65 86.80
CA ILE A 5 -52.65 13.00 85.71
C ILE A 5 -51.70 11.92 85.18
N ILE A 6 -52.09 10.64 85.23
CA ILE A 6 -51.37 9.57 84.53
C ILE A 6 -52.30 8.98 83.48
N PHE A 7 -51.88 9.22 82.24
CA PHE A 7 -52.47 8.82 80.98
C PHE A 7 -52.77 7.32 80.94
N PHE A 8 -53.98 6.98 80.51
CA PHE A 8 -54.28 5.69 79.91
C PHE A 8 -53.38 5.52 78.68
N VAL A 9 -52.30 4.76 78.83
CA VAL A 9 -51.54 4.21 77.70
C VAL A 9 -52.43 3.15 77.08
N ILE A 10 -53.24 3.57 76.10
CA ILE A 10 -53.84 2.64 75.13
C ILE A 10 -52.65 2.09 74.34
N ILE A 11 -52.18 0.91 74.75
CA ILE A 11 -51.19 0.16 74.00
C ILE A 11 -51.80 -0.08 72.62
N LEU A 12 -51.20 0.58 71.63
CA LEU A 12 -51.33 0.31 70.21
C LEU A 12 -51.02 -1.16 69.95
N GLY A 13 -52.04 -2.00 69.98
CA GLY A 13 -51.98 -3.37 69.49
C GLY A 13 -52.23 -3.39 67.99
N THR A 14 -51.38 -2.75 67.18
CA THR A 14 -51.29 -3.17 65.78
C THR A 14 -50.75 -4.59 65.83
N LYS A 15 -51.64 -5.56 65.66
CA LYS A 15 -51.28 -6.97 65.51
C LYS A 15 -50.34 -7.03 64.30
N SER A 16 -49.04 -6.92 64.55
CA SER A 16 -48.03 -7.16 63.53
C SER A 16 -48.19 -8.63 63.16
N GLU A 17 -48.94 -8.90 62.10
CA GLU A 17 -48.90 -10.21 61.45
C GLU A 17 -47.43 -10.48 61.15
N ARG A 18 -46.83 -11.42 61.89
CA ARG A 18 -45.54 -11.96 61.50
C ARG A 18 -45.78 -12.74 60.22
N VAL A 19 -45.64 -12.06 59.09
CA VAL A 19 -45.45 -12.72 57.81
C VAL A 19 -44.11 -13.42 57.92
N TYR A 20 -44.12 -14.74 58.09
CA TYR A 20 -42.91 -15.52 58.00
C TYR A 20 -42.41 -15.40 56.56
N PRO A 21 -41.18 -14.90 56.32
CA PRO A 21 -40.64 -14.85 54.98
C PRO A 21 -40.59 -16.27 54.43
N CYS A 22 -40.91 -16.41 53.15
CA CYS A 22 -40.85 -17.71 52.49
C CYS A 22 -39.40 -18.18 52.36
N ASP A 23 -39.19 -19.48 52.23
CA ASP A 23 -37.87 -20.01 51.88
C ASP A 23 -37.41 -19.46 50.52
N SER A 24 -36.10 -19.41 50.30
CA SER A 24 -35.55 -18.98 49.01
C SER A 24 -36.07 -19.84 47.86
N GLY A 25 -36.45 -19.20 46.75
CA GLY A 25 -37.14 -19.86 45.63
C GLY A 25 -38.67 -19.87 45.74
N TYR A 26 -39.22 -19.43 46.87
CA TYR A 26 -40.65 -19.18 47.03
C TYR A 26 -40.93 -17.69 47.16
N GLY A 27 -42.12 -17.29 46.69
CA GLY A 27 -42.62 -15.93 46.87
C GLY A 27 -44.07 -15.91 47.33
N ILE A 28 -44.47 -14.78 47.90
CA ILE A 28 -45.81 -14.55 48.41
C ILE A 28 -46.73 -14.19 47.23
N ILE A 29 -47.63 -15.10 46.89
CA ILE A 29 -48.72 -14.88 45.92
C ILE A 29 -50.03 -15.14 46.68
N GLU A 30 -50.91 -14.13 46.73
CA GLU A 30 -52.20 -14.19 47.45
C GLU A 30 -52.08 -14.63 48.94
N GLY A 31 -51.02 -14.20 49.62
CA GLY A 31 -50.82 -14.48 51.05
C GLY A 31 -50.32 -15.90 51.38
N ARG A 32 -49.92 -16.70 50.38
CA ARG A 32 -49.25 -17.99 50.57
C ARG A 32 -47.89 -18.01 49.89
N CYS A 33 -46.97 -18.80 50.45
CA CYS A 33 -45.69 -19.10 49.81
C CYS A 33 -45.93 -20.08 48.65
N THR A 34 -45.72 -19.62 47.43
CA THR A 34 -45.79 -20.41 46.21
C THR A 34 -44.43 -20.47 45.55
N VAL A 35 -44.15 -21.54 44.82
CA VAL A 35 -42.93 -21.67 44.04
C VAL A 35 -42.87 -20.53 43.03
N CYS A 36 -41.72 -19.87 42.92
CA CYS A 36 -41.55 -18.86 41.87
C CYS A 36 -41.52 -19.56 40.50
N PRO A 37 -42.39 -19.15 39.55
CA PRO A 37 -42.43 -19.72 38.20
C PRO A 37 -41.15 -19.38 37.42
N ASN A 38 -40.92 -20.07 36.30
CA ASN A 38 -39.75 -19.84 35.44
C ASN A 38 -39.58 -18.36 35.05
N MET A 39 -38.32 -17.95 34.91
CA MET A 39 -37.87 -16.57 34.70
C MET A 39 -38.14 -15.61 35.86
N THR A 40 -38.53 -16.12 37.04
CA THR A 40 -38.69 -15.30 38.25
C THR A 40 -37.91 -15.90 39.43
N SER A 41 -37.39 -15.05 40.31
CA SER A 41 -36.71 -15.49 41.54
C SER A 41 -37.10 -14.65 42.76
N SER A 42 -36.89 -15.21 43.95
CA SER A 42 -37.15 -14.56 45.22
C SER A 42 -36.21 -15.09 46.31
N ARG A 43 -35.80 -14.19 47.21
CA ARG A 43 -35.08 -14.51 48.45
C ARG A 43 -36.01 -14.72 49.66
N GLY A 44 -37.33 -14.75 49.44
CA GLY A 44 -38.34 -14.99 50.49
C GLY A 44 -39.49 -13.98 50.57
N ASP A 45 -39.52 -12.99 49.66
CA ASP A 45 -40.57 -11.97 49.58
C ASP A 45 -41.50 -12.23 48.39
N LYS A 46 -41.54 -11.34 47.40
CA LYS A 46 -42.32 -11.47 46.17
C LYS A 46 -41.44 -11.99 45.04
N CYS A 47 -41.94 -12.92 44.20
CA CYS A 47 -41.24 -13.33 42.97
C CYS A 47 -41.05 -12.12 42.05
N ARG A 48 -39.81 -11.88 41.63
CA ARG A 48 -39.45 -10.81 40.70
C ARG A 48 -38.96 -11.43 39.39
N PRO A 49 -39.31 -10.85 38.23
CA PRO A 49 -38.74 -11.28 36.96
C PRO A 49 -37.22 -11.11 37.00
N CYS A 50 -36.53 -11.99 36.30
CA CYS A 50 -35.10 -11.83 36.08
C CYS A 50 -34.82 -10.61 35.20
N ASP A 51 -33.78 -9.85 35.57
CA ASP A 51 -33.28 -8.76 34.74
C ASP A 51 -32.77 -9.30 33.40
N ASP A 52 -32.72 -8.43 32.38
CA ASP A 52 -32.35 -8.79 31.02
C ASP A 52 -31.04 -9.62 30.97
N GLY A 53 -31.16 -10.83 30.42
CA GLY A 53 -30.07 -11.77 30.24
C GLY A 53 -29.72 -12.65 31.44
N LEU A 54 -30.52 -12.59 32.51
CA LEU A 54 -30.60 -13.67 33.49
C LEU A 54 -31.91 -14.46 33.35
N PHE A 55 -31.87 -15.71 33.79
CA PHE A 55 -32.98 -16.65 33.72
C PHE A 55 -32.88 -17.67 34.86
N THR A 56 -33.93 -18.46 35.05
CA THR A 56 -33.94 -19.58 35.99
C THR A 56 -34.08 -20.87 35.18
N MET A 57 -33.22 -21.86 35.42
CA MET A 57 -33.26 -23.14 34.68
C MET A 57 -34.24 -24.15 35.29
N GLU A 58 -34.65 -23.95 36.53
CA GLU A 58 -35.57 -24.82 37.26
C GLU A 58 -36.60 -23.99 38.04
N GLU A 59 -37.79 -24.56 38.26
CA GLU A 59 -38.76 -24.04 39.21
C GLU A 59 -38.13 -24.02 40.62
N LYS A 60 -38.55 -23.07 41.47
CA LYS A 60 -37.98 -22.88 42.83
C LYS A 60 -36.55 -22.33 42.84
N SER A 61 -36.10 -21.66 41.78
CA SER A 61 -34.79 -21.00 41.81
C SER A 61 -34.78 -19.80 42.76
N SER A 62 -33.80 -19.80 43.67
CA SER A 62 -33.56 -18.71 44.62
C SER A 62 -32.84 -17.50 44.01
N SER A 63 -32.35 -17.63 42.77
CA SER A 63 -31.62 -16.58 42.08
C SER A 63 -31.70 -16.71 40.56
N CYS A 64 -31.71 -15.57 39.88
CA CYS A 64 -31.52 -15.53 38.44
C CYS A 64 -30.05 -15.78 38.10
N GLN A 65 -29.81 -16.60 37.09
CA GLN A 65 -28.49 -17.03 36.64
C GLN A 65 -28.30 -16.69 35.17
N LYS A 66 -27.04 -16.60 34.75
CA LYS A 66 -26.66 -16.54 33.33
C LYS A 66 -25.99 -17.85 32.95
N CYS A 67 -25.78 -18.09 31.66
CA CYS A 67 -24.95 -19.21 31.26
C CYS A 67 -23.53 -19.02 31.82
N ASN A 68 -23.03 -20.04 32.52
CA ASN A 68 -21.74 -20.00 33.18
C ASN A 68 -20.57 -20.06 32.19
N ASN A 69 -20.79 -20.67 31.02
CA ASN A 69 -19.80 -20.73 29.95
C ASN A 69 -19.94 -19.48 29.04
N PRO A 70 -18.84 -18.72 28.79
CA PRO A 70 -18.87 -17.55 27.90
C PRO A 70 -19.21 -17.87 26.43
N LEU A 71 -19.19 -19.15 26.04
CA LEU A 71 -19.62 -19.62 24.72
C LEU A 71 -21.09 -20.03 24.66
N HIS A 72 -21.79 -20.09 25.79
CA HIS A 72 -23.18 -20.52 25.83
C HIS A 72 -24.12 -19.32 25.89
N TYR A 73 -25.24 -19.44 25.18
CA TYR A 73 -26.36 -18.53 25.23
C TYR A 73 -27.63 -19.30 25.63
N PHE A 74 -28.62 -18.58 26.12
CA PHE A 74 -29.91 -19.13 26.47
C PHE A 74 -30.85 -19.06 25.29
N ASP A 75 -31.28 -20.22 24.79
CA ASP A 75 -32.17 -20.35 23.62
C ASP A 75 -33.66 -20.19 23.97
N GLY A 76 -33.99 -20.09 25.26
CA GLY A 76 -35.36 -20.04 25.78
C GLY A 76 -35.65 -21.15 26.78
N GLU A 77 -34.89 -22.25 26.74
CA GLU A 77 -35.08 -23.41 27.59
C GLU A 77 -33.76 -23.85 28.25
N HIS A 78 -32.66 -23.87 27.51
CA HIS A 78 -31.37 -24.37 27.95
C HIS A 78 -30.21 -23.43 27.61
N CYS A 79 -29.08 -23.61 28.29
CA CYS A 79 -27.81 -22.99 27.91
C CYS A 79 -27.13 -23.80 26.81
N VAL A 80 -27.25 -23.33 25.57
CA VAL A 80 -26.71 -23.98 24.37
C VAL A 80 -25.42 -23.29 23.95
N GLU A 81 -24.44 -24.06 23.50
CA GLU A 81 -23.20 -23.53 22.95
C GLU A 81 -23.46 -22.84 21.60
N CYS A 82 -22.75 -21.74 21.33
CA CYS A 82 -22.77 -21.12 20.01
C CYS A 82 -22.26 -22.08 18.93
N GLU A 83 -22.79 -21.92 17.71
CA GLU A 83 -22.24 -22.61 16.56
C GLU A 83 -20.72 -22.37 16.39
N PRO A 84 -19.98 -23.33 15.81
CA PRO A 84 -18.58 -23.15 15.45
C PRO A 84 -18.32 -21.81 14.74
N GLY A 85 -17.35 -21.05 15.26
CA GLY A 85 -16.96 -19.75 14.69
C GLY A 85 -17.84 -18.58 15.11
N ALA A 86 -18.79 -18.80 16.03
CA ALA A 86 -19.60 -17.75 16.61
C ALA A 86 -19.21 -17.44 18.06
N ARG A 87 -19.48 -16.20 18.46
CA ARG A 87 -19.36 -15.73 19.84
C ARG A 87 -20.70 -15.25 20.36
N VAL A 88 -20.87 -15.32 21.67
CA VAL A 88 -22.02 -14.72 22.36
C VAL A 88 -21.92 -13.19 22.23
N ILE A 89 -22.97 -12.56 21.69
CA ILE A 89 -23.10 -11.09 21.62
C ILE A 89 -24.10 -10.56 22.65
N SER A 90 -25.01 -11.42 23.13
CA SER A 90 -25.94 -11.17 24.22
C SER A 90 -26.33 -12.51 24.84
N SER A 91 -26.90 -12.51 26.03
CA SER A 91 -27.39 -13.71 26.73
C SER A 91 -28.27 -14.63 25.89
N HIS A 92 -28.94 -14.13 24.86
CA HIS A 92 -29.86 -14.88 24.00
C HIS A 92 -29.42 -14.96 22.53
N LYS A 93 -28.19 -14.54 22.20
CA LYS A 93 -27.78 -14.46 20.79
C LYS A 93 -26.30 -14.69 20.60
N CYS A 94 -26.00 -15.55 19.64
CA CYS A 94 -24.68 -15.72 19.07
C CYS A 94 -24.56 -14.99 17.73
N LYS A 95 -23.34 -14.62 17.35
CA LYS A 95 -23.02 -14.07 16.04
C LYS A 95 -21.71 -14.69 15.54
N LYS A 96 -21.71 -15.15 14.28
CA LYS A 96 -20.50 -15.62 13.59
C LYS A 96 -19.49 -14.49 13.47
N CYS A 97 -18.20 -14.82 13.51
CA CYS A 97 -17.16 -13.86 13.16
C CYS A 97 -17.35 -13.43 11.70
N GLU A 98 -17.28 -12.13 11.47
CA GLU A 98 -17.48 -11.54 10.16
C GLU A 98 -16.30 -11.87 9.23
N LEU A 99 -16.47 -11.58 7.93
CA LEU A 99 -15.39 -11.66 6.95
C LEU A 99 -14.18 -10.85 7.42
N GLY A 100 -12.99 -11.36 7.13
CA GLY A 100 -11.74 -10.78 7.62
C GLY A 100 -11.49 -10.98 9.11
N SER A 101 -12.31 -11.74 9.82
CA SER A 101 -12.07 -12.16 11.20
C SER A 101 -12.09 -13.67 11.34
N PHE A 102 -11.50 -14.16 12.43
CA PHE A 102 -11.57 -15.55 12.88
C PHE A 102 -11.94 -15.64 14.35
N PHE A 103 -12.55 -16.74 14.74
CA PHE A 103 -12.85 -17.06 16.13
C PHE A 103 -11.61 -17.65 16.80
N ASN A 104 -11.03 -16.91 17.74
CA ASN A 104 -9.93 -17.36 18.55
C ASN A 104 -10.47 -18.15 19.76
N ARG A 105 -10.16 -19.45 19.83
CA ARG A 105 -10.63 -20.34 20.90
C ARG A 105 -9.99 -20.08 22.25
N GLU A 106 -8.84 -19.42 22.32
CA GLU A 106 -8.17 -19.06 23.57
C GLU A 106 -8.83 -17.82 24.18
N THR A 107 -9.04 -16.78 23.38
CA THR A 107 -9.62 -15.51 23.85
C THR A 107 -11.16 -15.51 23.84
N LYS A 108 -11.78 -16.51 23.19
CA LYS A 108 -13.23 -16.67 22.99
C LYS A 108 -13.86 -15.47 22.26
N LYS A 109 -13.10 -14.83 21.38
CA LYS A 109 -13.51 -13.62 20.64
C LYS A 109 -13.25 -13.76 19.15
N CYS A 110 -13.93 -12.91 18.39
CA CYS A 110 -13.59 -12.70 16.99
C CYS A 110 -12.44 -11.71 16.93
N GLU A 111 -11.35 -12.11 16.30
CA GLU A 111 -10.15 -11.30 16.08
C GLU A 111 -9.98 -11.04 14.59
N TYR A 112 -9.50 -9.84 14.25
CA TYR A 112 -9.22 -9.51 12.85
C TYR A 112 -8.04 -10.34 12.34
N CYS A 113 -8.11 -10.75 11.08
CA CYS A 113 -7.01 -11.40 10.40
C CYS A 113 -5.82 -10.44 10.37
N PRO A 114 -4.64 -10.85 10.87
CA PRO A 114 -3.44 -10.04 10.80
C PRO A 114 -2.98 -9.87 9.35
N ILE A 115 -2.13 -8.86 9.11
CA ILE A 115 -1.51 -8.63 7.80
C ILE A 115 -0.80 -9.90 7.30
N GLY A 116 -1.03 -10.23 6.02
CA GLY A 116 -0.55 -11.46 5.38
C GLY A 116 -1.56 -12.62 5.43
N THR A 117 -2.71 -12.43 6.08
CA THR A 117 -3.78 -13.43 6.18
C THR A 117 -5.15 -12.82 5.90
N TYR A 118 -6.12 -13.65 5.53
CA TYR A 118 -7.47 -13.22 5.20
C TYR A 118 -8.51 -14.24 5.65
N SER A 119 -9.78 -13.82 5.70
CA SER A 119 -10.92 -14.71 5.86
C SER A 119 -12.05 -14.31 4.92
N ASP A 120 -12.35 -15.18 3.97
CA ASP A 120 -13.37 -15.01 2.94
C ASP A 120 -14.71 -15.65 3.31
N ARG A 121 -14.83 -16.19 4.54
CA ARG A 121 -16.04 -16.84 5.05
C ARG A 121 -16.38 -16.41 6.46
N GLU A 122 -17.68 -16.25 6.73
CA GLU A 122 -18.16 -16.03 8.10
C GLU A 122 -17.91 -17.26 8.97
N GLY A 123 -17.60 -17.03 10.25
CA GLY A 123 -17.37 -18.11 11.20
C GLY A 123 -16.06 -18.87 11.00
N GLN A 124 -15.06 -18.27 10.35
CA GLN A 124 -13.70 -18.80 10.34
C GLN A 124 -13.24 -19.13 11.77
N GLN A 125 -12.54 -20.25 11.95
CA GLN A 125 -12.11 -20.74 13.25
C GLN A 125 -10.59 -20.85 13.32
N ASP A 126 -10.05 -20.72 14.53
CA ASP A 126 -8.68 -21.02 14.95
C ASP A 126 -7.61 -20.10 14.38
N ASN A 127 -7.64 -19.82 13.08
CA ASN A 127 -6.74 -18.90 12.43
C ASN A 127 -7.34 -18.39 11.10
N CYS A 128 -6.75 -17.34 10.53
CA CYS A 128 -7.03 -16.89 9.19
C CYS A 128 -6.26 -17.69 8.13
N THR A 129 -6.74 -17.63 6.89
CA THR A 129 -6.08 -18.25 5.75
C THR A 129 -4.89 -17.41 5.35
N VAL A 130 -3.71 -18.02 5.20
CA VAL A 130 -2.51 -17.32 4.74
C VAL A 130 -2.70 -16.89 3.29
N CYS A 131 -2.23 -15.69 2.93
CA CYS A 131 -2.26 -15.26 1.54
C CYS A 131 -1.47 -16.22 0.65
N PRO A 132 -2.02 -16.61 -0.51
CA PRO A 132 -1.27 -17.39 -1.49
C PRO A 132 -0.08 -16.59 -2.00
N ASP A 133 0.87 -17.30 -2.61
CA ASP A 133 2.13 -16.72 -3.09
C ASP A 133 1.92 -15.44 -3.90
N MET A 134 2.84 -14.49 -3.70
CA MET A 134 2.88 -13.19 -4.39
C MET A 134 1.73 -12.22 -4.05
N LYS A 135 0.88 -12.56 -3.07
CA LYS A 135 -0.21 -11.68 -2.59
C LYS A 135 -0.04 -11.34 -1.11
N ILE A 136 -0.64 -10.22 -0.73
CA ILE A 136 -0.61 -9.67 0.64
C ILE A 136 -1.95 -8.99 0.96
N THR A 137 -2.19 -8.73 2.24
CA THR A 137 -3.25 -7.82 2.71
C THR A 137 -2.64 -6.51 3.20
N PHE A 138 -3.22 -5.37 2.86
CA PHE A 138 -2.68 -4.06 3.27
C PHE A 138 -3.19 -3.57 4.62
N SER A 139 -4.20 -4.24 5.18
CA SER A 139 -4.78 -3.95 6.49
C SER A 139 -5.19 -5.21 7.21
N GLU A 140 -5.24 -5.15 8.53
CA GLU A 140 -5.94 -6.14 9.33
C GLU A 140 -7.42 -6.20 8.92
N GLY A 141 -8.06 -7.35 9.16
CA GLY A 141 -9.48 -7.48 8.85
C GLY A 141 -9.77 -7.69 7.36
N SER A 142 -8.76 -8.03 6.56
CA SER A 142 -8.94 -8.22 5.12
C SER A 142 -9.67 -9.52 4.82
N SER A 143 -10.66 -9.46 3.93
CA SER A 143 -11.42 -10.63 3.49
C SER A 143 -10.85 -11.31 2.23
N GLN A 144 -9.78 -10.75 1.66
CA GLN A 144 -9.11 -11.27 0.47
C GLN A 144 -7.67 -10.74 0.39
N CYS A 145 -6.83 -11.39 -0.42
CA CYS A 145 -5.46 -10.97 -0.69
C CYS A 145 -5.36 -10.27 -2.05
N PHE A 146 -4.45 -9.31 -2.13
CA PHE A 146 -4.21 -8.49 -3.31
C PHE A 146 -2.76 -8.67 -3.78
N TYR A 147 -2.53 -8.46 -5.07
CA TYR A 147 -1.17 -8.27 -5.57
C TYR A 147 -0.57 -6.98 -5.02
N CYS A 148 0.75 -6.92 -4.97
CA CYS A 148 1.42 -5.66 -4.74
C CYS A 148 1.04 -4.65 -5.84
N PRO A 149 0.82 -3.37 -5.50
CA PRO A 149 0.44 -2.35 -6.47
C PRO A 149 1.50 -2.23 -7.57
N ASP A 150 1.08 -1.80 -8.76
CA ASP A 150 2.00 -1.58 -9.87
C ASP A 150 3.18 -0.69 -9.46
N GLY A 151 4.38 -1.08 -9.89
CA GLY A 151 5.63 -0.41 -9.50
C GLY A 151 6.23 -0.96 -8.21
N THR A 152 5.64 -2.00 -7.62
CA THR A 152 6.19 -2.74 -6.48
C THR A 152 6.15 -4.24 -6.72
N TYR A 153 7.01 -4.99 -6.04
CA TYR A 153 7.05 -6.46 -6.09
C TYR A 153 6.91 -7.05 -4.69
N TYR A 154 6.38 -8.28 -4.63
CA TYR A 154 6.21 -9.01 -3.38
C TYR A 154 7.50 -9.73 -2.97
N GLU A 155 7.91 -9.58 -1.71
CA GLU A 155 8.98 -10.36 -1.10
C GLU A 155 8.69 -10.53 0.40
N GLN A 156 8.71 -11.78 0.89
CA GLN A 156 8.58 -12.12 2.32
C GLN A 156 7.41 -11.44 3.07
N GLY A 157 6.24 -11.32 2.45
CA GLY A 157 5.08 -10.70 3.11
C GLY A 157 5.09 -9.17 3.10
N HIS A 158 5.92 -8.55 2.26
CA HIS A 158 5.97 -7.10 2.08
C HIS A 158 6.03 -6.72 0.59
N CYS A 159 5.59 -5.50 0.27
CA CYS A 159 5.76 -4.93 -1.06
C CYS A 159 6.96 -3.98 -1.05
N TYR A 160 7.91 -4.25 -1.93
CA TYR A 160 9.11 -3.43 -2.12
C TYR A 160 9.01 -2.67 -3.43
N ASN A 161 9.60 -1.46 -3.45
CA ASN A 161 9.67 -0.68 -4.67
C ASN A 161 10.41 -1.46 -5.76
N CYS A 162 9.85 -1.44 -6.96
CA CYS A 162 10.45 -2.11 -8.09
C CYS A 162 11.87 -1.58 -8.30
N PRO A 163 12.88 -2.46 -8.37
CA PRO A 163 14.22 -2.03 -8.65
C PRO A 163 14.26 -1.32 -10.00
N GLN A 164 15.10 -0.31 -10.05
CA GLN A 164 15.62 0.26 -11.27
C GLN A 164 15.89 -0.89 -12.28
N LYS A 165 15.38 -0.78 -13.53
CA LYS A 165 15.51 -1.71 -14.72
C LYS A 165 14.38 -2.68 -14.90
N TYR A 166 13.46 -2.68 -13.95
CA TYR A 166 12.34 -3.58 -13.94
C TYR A 166 11.01 -2.83 -13.92
N VAL A 167 9.99 -3.46 -14.48
CA VAL A 167 8.58 -3.13 -14.32
C VAL A 167 7.99 -4.23 -13.46
N CYS A 168 7.33 -3.84 -12.39
CA CYS A 168 6.66 -4.76 -11.51
C CYS A 168 5.15 -4.54 -11.65
N SER A 169 4.41 -5.59 -12.02
CA SER A 169 2.95 -5.56 -12.15
C SER A 169 2.39 -6.91 -11.75
N ASN A 170 1.30 -6.93 -10.99
CA ASN A 170 0.74 -8.15 -10.38
C ASN A 170 1.80 -9.00 -9.66
N SER A 171 2.74 -8.34 -8.96
CA SER A 171 3.89 -8.96 -8.30
C SER A 171 4.89 -9.69 -9.21
N GLU A 172 4.70 -9.71 -10.54
CA GLU A 172 5.70 -10.19 -11.50
C GLU A 172 6.74 -9.10 -11.79
N ILE A 173 8.02 -9.49 -11.87
CA ILE A 173 9.14 -8.58 -12.14
C ILE A 173 9.60 -8.78 -13.59
N LYS A 174 9.43 -7.76 -14.44
CA LYS A 174 9.82 -7.79 -15.85
C LYS A 174 10.97 -6.84 -16.12
N LEU A 175 12.11 -7.37 -16.61
CA LEU A 175 13.24 -6.54 -17.04
C LEU A 175 12.90 -5.76 -18.32
N CYS A 176 13.37 -4.53 -18.40
CA CYS A 176 13.07 -3.64 -19.52
C CYS A 176 14.12 -3.64 -20.61
N SER A 177 13.61 -3.68 -21.85
CA SER A 177 14.40 -4.02 -23.02
C SER A 177 15.26 -2.88 -23.54
N ASN A 178 16.18 -3.23 -24.44
CA ASN A 178 17.11 -2.24 -24.95
C ASN A 178 16.51 -1.19 -25.88
N HIS A 179 15.24 -1.36 -26.26
CA HIS A 179 14.37 -0.46 -27.05
C HIS A 179 13.27 0.21 -26.21
N GLN A 180 13.32 -0.04 -24.90
CA GLN A 180 12.32 0.34 -23.93
C GLN A 180 12.91 0.90 -22.63
N LEU A 181 12.45 2.07 -22.23
CA LEU A 181 12.68 2.59 -20.90
C LEU A 181 11.61 2.12 -19.94
N CYS A 182 12.01 1.81 -18.71
CA CYS A 182 11.06 1.49 -17.68
C CYS A 182 11.14 2.40 -16.49
N VAL A 183 9.99 3.00 -16.21
CA VAL A 183 9.82 4.01 -15.17
C VAL A 183 8.53 3.68 -14.44
N LEU A 184 8.64 3.29 -13.17
CA LEU A 184 7.52 3.03 -12.25
C LEU A 184 6.26 2.55 -12.99
N SER A 185 6.33 1.35 -13.58
CA SER A 185 5.21 0.66 -14.26
C SER A 185 4.94 0.98 -15.74
N THR A 186 5.63 1.92 -16.36
CA THR A 186 5.43 2.28 -17.78
C THR A 186 6.60 1.86 -18.67
N VAL A 187 6.27 1.48 -19.91
CA VAL A 187 7.23 1.04 -20.93
C VAL A 187 7.32 2.09 -22.04
N VAL A 188 8.47 2.75 -22.18
CA VAL A 188 8.72 3.81 -23.17
C VAL A 188 9.51 3.26 -24.34
N ASN A 189 8.91 3.14 -25.53
CA ASN A 189 9.62 2.75 -26.74
C ASN A 189 10.49 3.92 -27.25
N CYS A 190 11.79 3.74 -27.45
CA CYS A 190 12.66 4.83 -27.93
C CYS A 190 12.71 4.97 -29.46
N SER A 191 13.15 6.16 -29.87
CA SER A 191 13.05 6.78 -31.20
C SER A 191 13.92 6.19 -32.31
N VAL A 192 13.67 6.61 -33.55
CA VAL A 192 14.40 6.22 -34.78
C VAL A 192 15.92 6.49 -34.72
N PHE A 193 16.36 7.56 -34.04
CA PHE A 193 17.77 7.94 -33.89
C PHE A 193 18.36 7.56 -32.53
N GLY A 194 17.55 6.92 -31.68
CA GLY A 194 17.87 6.67 -30.29
C GLY A 194 17.53 5.24 -29.89
N THR A 195 18.55 4.42 -29.70
CA THR A 195 18.49 3.06 -29.17
C THR A 195 18.61 3.09 -27.65
N PRO A 196 17.71 2.54 -26.83
CA PRO A 196 17.76 2.77 -25.39
C PRO A 196 19.05 2.37 -24.66
N ASN A 197 19.21 2.84 -23.42
CA ASN A 197 20.34 2.75 -22.49
C ASN A 197 19.84 2.65 -21.03
N TYR A 198 19.55 1.45 -20.60
CA TYR A 198 18.79 1.10 -19.39
C TYR A 198 19.68 1.07 -18.14
N GLU A 199 21.01 1.16 -18.25
CA GLU A 199 21.93 1.36 -17.13
C GLU A 199 21.80 2.72 -16.46
N VAL A 200 21.46 3.70 -17.28
CA VAL A 200 21.15 5.06 -16.86
C VAL A 200 19.64 5.33 -16.98
N TYR A 201 18.83 4.28 -17.17
CA TYR A 201 17.39 4.42 -17.46
C TYR A 201 17.12 5.42 -18.58
N LYS A 202 17.83 5.31 -19.69
CA LYS A 202 17.88 6.26 -20.83
C LYS A 202 17.79 5.61 -22.19
N CYS A 203 17.99 6.40 -23.25
CA CYS A 203 18.30 5.94 -24.58
C CYS A 203 19.62 6.48 -25.12
N GLU A 204 20.44 5.62 -25.72
CA GLU A 204 21.66 5.92 -26.48
C GLU A 204 21.41 6.23 -27.96
N LYS A 205 22.43 6.68 -28.68
CA LYS A 205 22.29 7.19 -30.05
C LYS A 205 22.56 6.12 -31.11
N ASN A 206 21.85 6.21 -32.21
CA ASN A 206 21.92 5.26 -33.31
C ASN A 206 22.69 5.80 -34.52
N VAL A 207 23.01 4.93 -35.49
CA VAL A 207 23.88 5.20 -36.66
C VAL A 207 23.44 6.39 -37.51
N LEU A 208 22.13 6.67 -37.57
CA LEU A 208 21.63 7.87 -38.25
C LEU A 208 22.18 9.18 -37.64
N PHE A 209 22.46 9.20 -36.34
CA PHE A 209 23.18 10.29 -35.68
C PHE A 209 24.62 10.40 -36.20
N TYR A 210 25.30 9.27 -36.39
CA TYR A 210 26.70 9.24 -36.85
C TYR A 210 26.86 9.51 -38.36
N ILE A 211 25.87 9.15 -39.18
CA ILE A 211 25.84 9.46 -40.62
C ILE A 211 25.65 10.96 -40.87
N MET A 212 24.81 11.62 -40.07
CA MET A 212 24.67 13.09 -40.17
C MET A 212 25.98 13.79 -39.83
N ILE A 213 26.74 13.25 -38.87
CA ILE A 213 28.05 13.76 -38.49
C ILE A 213 29.09 13.55 -39.60
N SER A 214 29.13 12.39 -40.26
CA SER A 214 30.11 12.14 -41.31
C SER A 214 29.87 13.00 -42.55
N VAL A 215 28.60 13.25 -42.91
CA VAL A 215 28.24 14.11 -44.04
C VAL A 215 28.72 15.55 -43.83
N SER A 216 28.59 16.11 -42.61
CA SER A 216 29.09 17.45 -42.29
C SER A 216 30.62 17.57 -42.38
N LEU A 217 31.35 16.50 -42.03
CA LEU A 217 32.81 16.48 -42.12
C LEU A 217 33.30 16.47 -43.57
N VAL A 218 32.62 15.74 -44.45
CA VAL A 218 32.93 15.71 -45.88
C VAL A 218 32.73 17.08 -46.52
N ILE A 219 31.62 17.76 -46.19
CA ILE A 219 31.36 19.12 -46.69
C ILE A 219 32.48 20.08 -46.29
N SER A 220 32.94 19.99 -45.04
CA SER A 220 34.05 20.83 -44.54
C SER A 220 35.36 20.56 -45.28
N MET A 221 35.68 19.29 -45.55
CA MET A 221 36.86 18.93 -46.35
C MET A 221 36.81 19.50 -47.77
N VAL A 222 35.63 19.48 -48.41
CA VAL A 222 35.45 20.06 -49.74
C VAL A 222 35.73 21.57 -49.72
N VAL A 223 35.23 22.29 -48.71
CA VAL A 223 35.49 23.73 -48.56
C VAL A 223 36.99 24.01 -48.40
N ILE A 224 37.69 23.19 -47.61
CA ILE A 224 39.15 23.34 -47.40
C ILE A 224 39.91 23.11 -48.70
N VAL A 225 39.55 22.08 -49.48
CA VAL A 225 40.17 21.82 -50.78
C VAL A 225 39.96 23.00 -51.73
N VAL A 226 38.75 23.58 -51.74
CA VAL A 226 38.47 24.78 -52.53
C VAL A 226 39.36 25.94 -52.11
N VAL A 227 39.54 26.17 -50.81
CA VAL A 227 40.45 27.22 -50.30
C VAL A 227 41.91 26.94 -50.66
N VAL A 228 42.37 25.69 -50.59
CA VAL A 228 43.73 25.30 -51.00
C VAL A 228 43.93 25.51 -52.49
N ILE A 229 42.93 25.18 -53.32
CA ILE A 229 42.97 25.47 -54.75
C ILE A 229 43.04 26.97 -54.97
N ILE A 230 42.21 27.75 -54.30
CA ILE A 230 42.22 29.22 -54.38
C ILE A 230 43.61 29.77 -53.99
N THR A 231 44.20 29.32 -52.89
CA THR A 231 45.53 29.77 -52.45
C THR A 231 46.65 29.33 -53.39
N LEU A 232 46.60 28.12 -53.96
CA LEU A 232 47.57 27.67 -54.98
C LEU A 232 47.43 28.47 -56.28
N VAL A 233 46.20 28.79 -56.68
CA VAL A 233 45.92 29.70 -57.79
C VAL A 233 46.52 31.07 -57.49
N VAL A 234 46.29 31.62 -56.29
CA VAL A 234 46.90 32.89 -55.84
C VAL A 234 48.44 32.81 -55.87
N ILE A 235 49.06 31.74 -55.36
CA ILE A 235 50.52 31.55 -55.40
C ILE A 235 51.03 31.43 -56.83
N ARG A 236 50.33 30.72 -57.73
CA ARG A 236 50.69 30.64 -59.15
C ARG A 236 50.57 31.98 -59.84
N ILE A 237 49.53 32.76 -59.53
CA ILE A 237 49.40 34.16 -59.98
C ILE A 237 50.59 34.97 -59.45
N HIS A 238 50.97 34.84 -58.18
CA HIS A 238 52.15 35.50 -57.62
C HIS A 238 53.47 35.04 -58.27
N LYS A 239 53.64 33.74 -58.56
CA LYS A 239 54.82 33.20 -59.24
C LYS A 239 54.89 33.63 -60.70
N LYS A 240 53.77 33.66 -61.42
CA LYS A 240 53.67 34.19 -62.79
C LYS A 240 54.02 35.68 -62.79
N LYS A 241 53.43 36.46 -61.88
CA LYS A 241 53.82 37.87 -61.65
C LYS A 241 55.31 38.01 -61.33
N LYS A 242 55.89 37.14 -60.48
CA LYS A 242 57.33 37.14 -60.17
C LYS A 242 58.20 36.81 -61.39
N ALA A 243 57.82 35.85 -62.23
CA ALA A 243 58.55 35.48 -63.46
C ALA A 243 58.47 36.58 -64.54
N GLU A 244 57.31 37.26 -64.66
CA GLU A 244 57.17 38.46 -65.49
C GLU A 244 58.07 39.60 -64.96
N MET A 245 58.12 39.82 -63.64
CA MET A 245 59.05 40.76 -63.00
C MET A 245 60.53 40.40 -63.24
N GLU A 246 60.90 39.12 -63.24
CA GLU A 246 62.27 38.67 -63.55
C GLU A 246 62.65 38.84 -65.03
N LYS A 247 61.71 38.65 -65.98
CA LYS A 247 61.91 38.98 -67.40
C LYS A 247 62.10 40.48 -67.62
N ILE A 248 61.31 41.32 -66.94
CA ILE A 248 61.48 42.77 -66.93
C ILE A 248 62.86 43.14 -66.36
N LYS A 249 63.28 42.53 -65.25
CA LYS A 249 64.61 42.73 -64.66
C LYS A 249 65.76 42.36 -65.61
N LYS A 250 65.68 41.21 -66.31
CA LYS A 250 66.68 40.81 -67.33
C LYS A 250 66.72 41.74 -68.55
N ASN A 251 65.57 42.25 -69.00
CA ASN A 251 65.52 43.23 -70.08
C ASN A 251 66.15 44.56 -69.66
N ILE A 252 65.94 45.00 -68.41
CA ILE A 252 66.61 46.17 -67.83
C ILE A 252 68.13 45.93 -67.77
N GLU A 253 68.59 44.79 -67.24
CA GLU A 253 70.03 44.41 -67.20
C GLU A 253 70.65 44.32 -68.61
N MET A 254 69.95 43.77 -69.61
CA MET A 254 70.40 43.70 -71.00
C MET A 254 70.49 45.08 -71.65
N SER A 255 69.50 45.96 -71.42
CA SER A 255 69.55 47.35 -71.87
C SER A 255 70.72 48.12 -71.24
N GLU A 256 71.04 47.83 -69.98
CA GLU A 256 72.18 48.42 -69.26
C GLU A 256 73.52 47.90 -69.81
N ASN A 257 73.58 46.63 -70.20
CA ASN A 257 74.76 46.00 -70.81
C ASN A 257 74.99 46.46 -72.27
N ASP A 258 73.93 46.59 -73.08
CA ASP A 258 73.99 47.15 -74.43
C ASP A 258 74.41 48.61 -74.39
N ARG A 259 73.91 49.38 -73.41
CA ARG A 259 74.36 50.75 -73.15
C ARG A 259 75.86 50.80 -72.82
N LYS A 260 76.36 49.90 -71.95
CA LYS A 260 77.80 49.74 -71.67
C LYS A 260 78.62 49.36 -72.91
N LYS A 261 78.05 48.57 -73.83
CA LYS A 261 78.71 48.07 -75.05
C LYS A 261 78.76 49.09 -76.18
N LEU A 262 77.67 49.84 -76.38
CA LEU A 262 77.61 51.02 -77.26
C LEU A 262 78.65 52.05 -76.84
N ILE A 263 78.72 52.38 -75.55
CA ILE A 263 79.78 53.23 -74.98
C ILE A 263 81.17 52.72 -75.40
N LYS A 264 81.38 51.41 -75.37
CA LYS A 264 82.66 50.76 -75.69
C LYS A 264 83.01 50.76 -77.18
N MET A 265 82.04 50.63 -78.09
CA MET A 265 82.25 50.70 -79.55
C MET A 265 82.54 52.13 -80.04
N TYR A 266 81.95 53.14 -79.42
CA TYR A 266 82.29 54.53 -79.73
C TYR A 266 83.69 54.94 -79.22
N LEU A 267 84.28 54.15 -78.33
CA LEU A 267 85.55 54.44 -77.66
C LEU A 267 86.78 53.77 -78.27
N ASN A 268 86.65 52.86 -79.25
CA ASN A 268 87.75 52.07 -79.82
C ASN A 268 87.60 51.85 -81.32
#